data_AF-A0A970ML82-F1
#
_entry.id   AF-A0A970ML82-F1
#
_cell.length_a   1.000
_cell.length_b   1.000
_cell.length_c   1.000
_cell.angle_alpha   90.00
_cell.angle_beta   90.00
_cell.angle_gamma   90.00
#
_symmetry.space_group_name_H-M   'P 1'
#
loop_
_entity.id
_entity.type
_entity.pdbx_description
1 polymer ?
#
loop_
_entity_poly.entity_id
_entity_poly.type
_entity_poly.pdbx_seq_one_letter_code
_entity_poly.pdbx_strand_id
1 'polypeptide(L)'
;MNTSTLILSGIAVSLLIYAFIRGENLAIAGLKLAGATLWNNLILLAASFLIAGLMQVLIPQELIASWLGDAVGIKAIFIGCVAGGIVPGAPYVVFPIVAGLYKAGAGLGALVGFVTAWSLWSLPRLPLEMALINPKVALLRYAITFIVPPAAGMLAHALGKTPL
;
A
#
# COMPACT_ATOMS: atom_id res chain seq x y z
N MET A 1 -17.50 14.92 -2.02
CA MET A 1 -16.04 14.87 -2.29
C MET A 1 -15.31 14.74 -0.97
N ASN A 2 -14.35 13.81 -0.87
CA ASN A 2 -13.58 13.63 0.36
C ASN A 2 -12.70 14.87 0.62
N THR A 3 -12.46 15.21 1.89
CA THR A 3 -11.64 16.36 2.30
C THR A 3 -10.26 16.35 1.64
N SER A 4 -9.64 15.17 1.52
CA SER A 4 -8.35 14.99 0.84
C SER A 4 -8.41 15.36 -0.65
N THR A 5 -9.52 15.04 -1.33
CA THR A 5 -9.71 15.41 -2.75
C THR A 5 -9.80 16.91 -2.91
N LEU A 6 -10.52 17.60 -2.01
CA LEU A 6 -10.63 19.06 -2.05
C LEU A 6 -9.27 19.74 -1.86
N ILE A 7 -8.49 19.29 -0.87
CA ILE A 7 -7.16 19.85 -0.58
C ILE A 7 -6.23 19.66 -1.78
N LEU A 8 -6.15 18.44 -2.32
CA LEU A 8 -5.26 18.14 -3.44
C LEU A 8 -5.66 18.90 -4.71
N SER A 9 -6.96 18.99 -5.01
CA SER A 9 -7.46 19.77 -6.14
C SER A 9 -7.14 21.25 -5.97
N GLY A 10 -7.27 21.80 -4.76
CA GLY A 10 -6.91 23.19 -4.46
C GLY A 10 -5.42 23.46 -4.75
N ILE A 11 -4.53 22.63 -4.23
CA ILE A 11 -3.08 22.74 -4.48
C ILE A 11 -2.76 22.65 -5.97
N ALA A 12 -3.35 21.67 -6.67
CA ALA A 12 -3.13 21.49 -8.10
C ALA A 12 -3.56 22.71 -8.92
N VAL A 13 -4.73 23.29 -8.61
CA VAL A 13 -5.23 24.52 -9.25
C VAL A 13 -4.32 25.70 -8.95
N SER A 14 -3.88 25.88 -7.70
CA SER A 14 -2.96 26.96 -7.33
C SER A 14 -1.62 26.86 -8.06
N LEU A 15 -1.04 25.66 -8.16
CA LEU A 15 0.20 25.42 -8.90
C LEU A 15 0.02 25.65 -10.41
N LEU A 16 -1.12 25.26 -10.97
CA LEU A 16 -1.43 25.48 -12.37
C LEU A 16 -1.58 26.98 -12.67
N ILE A 17 -2.33 27.71 -11.83
CA ILE A 17 -2.45 29.18 -11.92
C ILE A 17 -1.07 29.83 -11.82
N TYR A 18 -0.24 29.42 -10.85
CA TYR A 18 1.12 29.93 -10.72
C TYR A 18 1.98 29.67 -11.96
N ALA A 19 1.87 28.48 -12.56
CA ALA A 19 2.56 28.14 -13.79
C ALA A 19 2.11 29.02 -14.98
N PHE A 20 0.79 29.29 -15.10
CA PHE A 20 0.26 30.21 -16.12
C PHE A 20 0.78 31.64 -15.93
N ILE A 21 0.91 32.12 -14.68
CA ILE A 21 1.44 33.46 -14.38
C ILE A 21 2.95 33.56 -14.71
N ARG A 22 3.72 32.50 -14.50
CA ARG A 22 5.17 32.47 -14.81
C ARG A 22 5.49 32.31 -16.29
N GLY A 23 4.60 31.66 -17.06
CA GLY A 23 4.71 31.57 -18.51
C GLY A 23 3.99 30.34 -19.09
N GLU A 24 3.31 30.52 -20.22
CA GLU A 24 2.48 29.49 -20.87
C GLU A 24 3.25 28.19 -21.17
N ASN A 25 4.53 28.29 -21.52
CA ASN A 25 5.37 27.13 -21.78
C ASN A 25 5.52 26.21 -20.56
N LEU A 26 5.54 26.76 -19.34
CA LEU A 26 5.64 25.96 -18.11
C LEU A 26 4.32 25.24 -17.81
N ALA A 27 3.19 25.94 -17.99
CA ALA A 27 1.86 25.34 -17.79
C ALA A 27 1.60 24.20 -18.79
N ILE A 28 1.92 24.42 -20.08
CA ILE A 28 1.75 23.40 -21.13
C ILE A 28 2.68 22.20 -20.89
N ALA A 29 3.93 22.43 -20.52
CA ALA A 29 4.86 21.35 -20.18
C ALA A 29 4.36 20.52 -18.98
N GLY A 30 3.89 21.19 -17.92
CA GLY A 30 3.31 20.54 -16.75
C GLY A 30 2.09 19.69 -17.09
N LEU A 31 1.16 20.22 -17.89
CA LEU A 31 -0.03 19.49 -18.34
C LEU A 31 0.32 18.28 -19.23
N LYS A 32 1.30 18.42 -20.13
CA LYS A 32 1.77 17.29 -20.96
C LYS A 32 2.37 16.18 -20.12
N LEU A 33 3.22 16.51 -19.15
CA LEU A 33 3.82 15.54 -18.23
C LEU A 33 2.76 14.87 -17.34
N ALA A 34 1.79 15.65 -16.84
CA ALA A 34 0.68 15.12 -16.06
C ALA A 34 -0.19 14.16 -16.88
N GLY A 35 -0.55 14.52 -18.12
CA GLY A 35 -1.31 13.68 -19.03
C GLY A 35 -0.60 12.38 -19.39
N ALA A 36 0.70 12.45 -19.71
CA ALA A 36 1.51 11.26 -19.99
C ALA A 36 1.61 10.34 -18.76
N THR A 37 1.80 10.91 -17.57
CA THR A 37 1.84 10.15 -16.32
C THR A 37 0.50 9.48 -16.03
N LEU A 38 -0.61 10.19 -16.23
CA LEU A 38 -1.95 9.64 -16.05
C LEU A 38 -2.17 8.45 -16.99
N TRP A 39 -1.86 8.63 -18.28
CA TRP A 39 -2.04 7.59 -19.30
C TRP A 39 -1.22 6.34 -18.99
N ASN A 40 0.06 6.51 -18.65
CA ASN A 40 0.97 5.40 -18.35
C ASN A 40 0.51 4.59 -17.12
N ASN A 41 -0.11 5.24 -16.15
CA ASN A 41 -0.58 4.58 -14.92
C ASN A 41 -2.03 4.10 -14.99
N LEU A 42 -2.84 4.59 -15.94
CA LEU A 42 -4.28 4.32 -16.00
C LEU A 42 -4.58 2.82 -16.13
N ILE A 43 -3.86 2.12 -17.01
CA ILE A 43 -4.03 0.68 -17.22
C ILE A 43 -3.67 -0.10 -15.96
N LEU A 44 -2.55 0.27 -15.32
CA LEU A 44 -2.10 -0.36 -14.08
C LEU A 44 -3.12 -0.15 -12.95
N LEU A 45 -3.65 1.07 -12.80
CA LEU A 45 -4.69 1.40 -11.82
C LEU A 45 -5.98 0.60 -12.07
N ALA A 46 -6.44 0.56 -13.32
CA ALA A 46 -7.65 -0.18 -13.70
C ALA A 46 -7.50 -1.69 -13.41
N ALA A 47 -6.37 -2.29 -13.81
CA ALA A 47 -6.08 -3.70 -13.52
C ALA A 47 -6.01 -3.97 -12.02
N SER A 48 -5.41 -3.05 -11.25
CA SER A 48 -5.26 -3.18 -9.80
C SER A 48 -6.60 -3.12 -9.07
N PHE A 49 -7.48 -2.19 -9.45
CA PHE A 49 -8.83 -2.12 -8.90
C PHE A 49 -9.68 -3.32 -9.31
N LEU A 50 -9.51 -3.83 -10.53
CA LEU A 50 -10.18 -5.05 -10.96
C LEU A 50 -9.73 -6.26 -10.12
N ILE A 51 -8.41 -6.45 -9.93
CA ILE A 51 -7.89 -7.52 -9.08
C ILE A 51 -8.42 -7.39 -7.65
N ALA A 52 -8.40 -6.19 -7.05
CA ALA A 52 -8.91 -5.98 -5.71
C ALA A 52 -10.42 -6.24 -5.59
N GLY A 53 -11.21 -5.87 -6.60
CA GLY A 53 -12.64 -6.18 -6.67
C GLY A 53 -12.91 -7.68 -6.83
N LEU A 54 -12.17 -8.35 -7.73
CA LEU A 54 -12.27 -9.79 -7.94
C LEU A 54 -11.83 -10.56 -6.69
N MET A 55 -10.74 -10.18 -6.03
CA MET A 55 -10.28 -10.82 -4.79
C MET A 55 -11.36 -10.80 -3.70
N GLN A 56 -12.14 -9.71 -3.59
CA GLN A 56 -13.24 -9.62 -2.62
C GLN A 56 -14.37 -10.61 -2.89
N VAL A 57 -14.54 -11.05 -4.15
CA VAL A 57 -15.61 -11.98 -4.56
C VAL A 57 -15.10 -13.42 -4.69
N LEU A 58 -13.87 -13.60 -5.14
CA LEU A 58 -13.27 -14.91 -5.43
C LEU A 58 -12.67 -15.56 -4.18
N ILE A 59 -12.21 -14.79 -3.19
CA ILE A 59 -11.63 -15.35 -1.97
C ILE A 59 -12.75 -15.55 -0.94
N PRO A 60 -13.06 -16.80 -0.53
CA PRO A 60 -14.08 -17.07 0.47
C PRO A 60 -13.74 -16.33 1.77
N GLN A 61 -14.73 -15.64 2.36
CA GLN A 61 -14.53 -14.95 3.63
C GLN A 61 -14.09 -15.92 4.73
N GLU A 62 -14.56 -17.17 4.65
CA GLU A 62 -14.19 -18.25 5.56
C GLU A 62 -12.68 -18.56 5.51
N LEU A 63 -12.08 -18.47 4.32
CA LEU A 63 -10.64 -18.69 4.14
C LEU A 63 -9.85 -17.54 4.78
N ILE A 64 -10.30 -16.29 4.56
CA ILE A 64 -9.66 -15.12 5.15
C ILE A 64 -9.79 -15.16 6.68
N ALA A 65 -10.97 -15.43 7.21
CA ALA A 65 -11.22 -15.54 8.65
C ALA A 65 -10.39 -16.66 9.29
N SER A 66 -10.24 -17.81 8.62
CA SER A 66 -9.48 -18.95 9.15
C SER A 66 -7.96 -18.82 9.07
N TRP A 67 -7.42 -17.92 8.24
CA TRP A 67 -5.97 -17.71 8.10
C TRP A 67 -5.49 -16.38 8.66
N LEU A 68 -6.29 -15.33 8.54
CA LEU A 68 -5.96 -13.95 8.87
C LEU A 68 -6.86 -13.36 9.96
N GLY A 69 -7.92 -14.05 10.38
CA GLY A 69 -8.85 -13.55 11.40
C GLY A 69 -8.24 -13.49 12.81
N ASP A 70 -8.85 -12.69 13.70
CA ASP A 70 -8.34 -12.50 15.07
C ASP A 70 -8.34 -13.78 15.91
N ALA A 71 -9.24 -14.73 15.63
CA ALA A 71 -9.31 -16.03 16.30
C ALA A 71 -8.06 -16.90 16.06
N VAL A 72 -7.33 -16.66 14.97
CA VAL A 72 -6.07 -17.34 14.63
C VAL A 72 -4.90 -16.81 15.46
N GLY A 73 -5.04 -15.61 16.05
CA GLY A 73 -4.08 -15.01 16.96
C GLY A 73 -2.76 -14.65 16.28
N ILE A 74 -1.64 -14.90 16.96
CA ILE A 74 -0.30 -14.48 16.52
C ILE A 74 0.09 -15.09 15.16
N LYS A 75 -0.40 -16.29 14.85
CA LYS A 75 -0.11 -16.95 13.56
C LYS A 75 -0.63 -16.13 12.37
N ALA A 76 -1.80 -15.49 12.50
CA ALA A 76 -2.35 -14.61 11.47
C ALA A 76 -1.43 -13.42 11.17
N ILE A 77 -0.74 -12.91 12.19
CA ILE A 77 0.18 -11.77 12.06
C ILE A 77 1.36 -12.14 11.17
N PHE A 78 1.98 -13.30 11.41
CA PHE A 78 3.09 -13.78 10.59
C PHE A 78 2.65 -14.08 9.15
N ILE A 79 1.47 -14.69 8.96
CA ILE A 79 0.91 -14.92 7.62
C ILE A 79 0.69 -13.56 6.91
N GLY A 80 0.12 -12.57 7.62
CA GLY A 80 -0.05 -11.21 7.11
C GLY A 80 1.28 -10.57 6.72
N CYS A 81 2.31 -10.67 7.56
CA CYS A 81 3.64 -10.12 7.27
C CYS A 81 4.26 -10.77 6.02
N VAL A 82 4.20 -12.09 5.90
CA VAL A 82 4.73 -12.80 4.73
C VAL A 82 3.97 -12.39 3.47
N ALA A 83 2.64 -12.37 3.52
CA ALA A 83 1.80 -11.95 2.40
C ALA A 83 2.11 -10.50 1.98
N GLY A 84 2.21 -9.57 2.94
CA GLY A 84 2.57 -8.19 2.66
C GLY A 84 3.97 -8.04 2.07
N GLY A 85 4.95 -8.77 2.60
CA GLY A 85 6.34 -8.74 2.15
C GLY A 85 6.56 -9.23 0.73
N ILE A 86 5.73 -10.15 0.23
CA ILE A 86 5.83 -10.67 -1.14
C ILE A 86 4.98 -9.92 -2.16
N VAL A 87 3.94 -9.19 -1.73
CA VAL A 87 3.02 -8.50 -2.64
C VAL A 87 3.74 -7.33 -3.33
N PRO A 88 3.91 -7.37 -4.67
CA PRO A 88 4.43 -6.24 -5.41
C PRO A 88 3.35 -5.17 -5.60
N GLY A 89 3.79 -3.98 -5.94
CA GLY A 89 2.89 -2.91 -6.38
C GLY A 89 3.05 -1.63 -5.58
N ALA A 90 2.39 -0.60 -6.10
CA ALA A 90 2.29 0.72 -5.51
C ALA A 90 1.13 0.78 -4.50
N PRO A 91 1.06 1.83 -3.67
CA PRO A 91 0.04 1.93 -2.63
C PRO A 91 -1.40 1.80 -3.16
N TYR A 92 -1.66 2.31 -4.37
CA TYR A 92 -2.97 2.24 -5.02
C TYR A 92 -3.40 0.83 -5.45
N VAL A 93 -2.47 -0.13 -5.50
CA VAL A 93 -2.77 -1.56 -5.73
C VAL A 93 -3.03 -2.26 -4.42
N VAL A 94 -2.18 -1.97 -3.43
CA VAL A 94 -2.12 -2.74 -2.19
C VAL A 94 -3.21 -2.34 -1.20
N PHE A 95 -3.53 -1.05 -1.08
CA PHE A 95 -4.57 -0.61 -0.15
C PHE A 95 -5.97 -1.14 -0.48
N PRO A 96 -6.40 -1.23 -1.75
CA PRO A 96 -7.65 -1.92 -2.09
C PRO A 96 -7.67 -3.40 -1.67
N ILE A 97 -6.55 -4.12 -1.79
CA ILE A 97 -6.43 -5.51 -1.32
C ILE A 97 -6.59 -5.58 0.20
N VAL A 98 -5.87 -4.74 0.94
CA VAL A 98 -5.96 -4.66 2.41
C VAL A 98 -7.38 -4.31 2.86
N ALA A 99 -8.05 -3.38 2.18
CA ALA A 99 -9.44 -3.02 2.44
C ALA A 99 -10.39 -4.20 2.18
N GLY A 100 -10.14 -5.00 1.13
CA GLY A 100 -10.87 -6.23 0.87
C GLY A 100 -10.68 -7.28 1.96
N LEU A 101 -9.44 -7.50 2.41
CA LEU A 101 -9.11 -8.42 3.52
C LEU A 101 -9.79 -7.99 4.82
N TYR A 102 -9.80 -6.68 5.12
CA TYR A 102 -10.50 -6.15 6.28
C TYR A 102 -12.01 -6.41 6.24
N LYS A 103 -12.65 -6.12 5.10
CA LYS A 103 -14.09 -6.39 4.91
C LYS A 103 -14.44 -7.88 5.00
N ALA A 104 -13.48 -8.75 4.66
CA ALA A 104 -13.63 -10.20 4.75
C ALA A 104 -13.28 -10.78 6.14
N GLY A 105 -13.04 -9.94 7.15
CA GLY A 105 -12.84 -10.38 8.53
C GLY A 105 -11.39 -10.67 8.93
N ALA A 106 -10.40 -10.19 8.17
CA ALA A 106 -9.01 -10.24 8.63
C ALA A 106 -8.81 -9.38 9.89
N GLY A 107 -8.09 -9.93 10.87
CA GLY A 107 -7.80 -9.28 12.14
C GLY A 107 -6.86 -8.09 11.99
N LEU A 108 -7.00 -7.11 12.89
CA LEU A 108 -6.21 -5.87 12.83
C LEU A 108 -4.71 -6.13 12.90
N GLY A 109 -4.28 -7.09 13.72
CA GLY A 109 -2.87 -7.48 13.83
C GLY A 109 -2.29 -8.01 12.52
N ALA A 110 -3.06 -8.82 11.78
CA ALA A 110 -2.66 -9.36 10.50
C ALA A 110 -2.57 -8.28 9.43
N LEU A 111 -3.52 -7.34 9.40
CA LEU A 111 -3.54 -6.23 8.45
C LEU A 111 -2.42 -5.22 8.69
N VAL A 112 -2.16 -4.88 9.95
CA VAL A 112 -1.03 -3.99 10.29
C VAL A 112 0.29 -4.68 9.95
N GLY A 113 0.46 -5.95 10.34
CA GLY A 113 1.64 -6.74 9.95
C GLY A 113 1.83 -6.77 8.43
N PHE A 114 0.75 -6.97 7.67
CA PHE A 114 0.77 -6.94 6.21
C PHE A 114 1.24 -5.59 5.65
N VAL A 115 0.62 -4.48 6.05
CA VAL A 115 0.96 -3.15 5.51
C VAL A 115 2.38 -2.74 5.89
N THR A 116 2.80 -3.03 7.11
CA THR A 116 4.16 -2.74 7.57
C THR A 116 5.19 -3.61 6.85
N ALA A 117 4.90 -4.89 6.62
CA ALA A 117 5.80 -5.78 5.86
C ALA A 117 5.86 -5.38 4.38
N TRP A 118 4.73 -5.04 3.77
CA TRP A 118 4.73 -4.48 2.42
C TRP A 118 5.60 -3.22 2.29
N SER A 119 5.65 -2.40 3.34
CA SER A 119 6.46 -1.18 3.36
C SER A 119 7.95 -1.46 3.58
N LEU A 120 8.29 -2.37 4.50
CA LEU A 120 9.66 -2.60 4.97
C LEU A 120 10.32 -3.81 4.33
N TRP A 121 9.62 -4.93 4.23
CA TRP A 121 10.14 -6.17 3.67
C TRP A 121 10.02 -6.28 2.16
N SER A 122 9.23 -5.44 1.48
CA SER A 122 8.93 -5.48 0.03
C SER A 122 9.94 -6.25 -0.84
N LEU A 123 9.87 -7.58 -0.84
CA LEU A 123 10.90 -8.45 -1.41
C LEU A 123 11.06 -8.24 -2.92
N PRO A 124 9.97 -7.97 -3.68
CA PRO A 124 10.10 -7.61 -5.09
C PRO A 124 10.96 -6.36 -5.34
N ARG A 125 11.09 -5.45 -4.37
CA ARG A 125 11.89 -4.23 -4.50
C ARG A 125 13.37 -4.44 -4.12
N LEU A 126 13.71 -5.50 -3.40
CA LEU A 126 15.08 -5.73 -2.92
C LEU A 126 16.11 -5.79 -4.08
N PRO A 127 15.89 -6.52 -5.19
CA PRO A 127 16.84 -6.53 -6.31
C PRO A 127 17.05 -5.14 -6.92
N LEU A 128 15.97 -4.36 -7.04
CA LEU A 128 16.02 -3.01 -7.58
C LEU A 128 16.80 -2.07 -6.64
N GLU A 129 16.57 -2.17 -5.34
CA GLU A 129 17.28 -1.39 -4.33
C GLU A 129 18.78 -1.71 -4.33
N MET A 130 19.14 -3.00 -4.46
CA MET A 130 20.54 -3.42 -4.58
C MET A 130 21.20 -2.91 -5.86
N ALA A 131 20.47 -2.89 -6.99
CA ALA A 131 20.99 -2.47 -8.29
C ALA A 131 21.14 -0.94 -8.43
N LEU A 132 20.20 -0.17 -7.88
CA LEU A 132 20.15 1.30 -8.05
C LEU A 132 20.86 2.08 -6.94
N ILE A 133 20.95 1.52 -5.73
CA ILE A 133 21.50 2.22 -4.56
C ILE A 133 22.83 1.57 -4.14
N ASN A 134 22.74 0.51 -3.32
CA ASN A 134 23.90 -0.24 -2.85
C ASN A 134 23.42 -1.51 -2.11
N PRO A 135 24.00 -2.69 -2.37
CA PRO A 135 23.62 -3.92 -1.68
C PRO A 135 23.79 -3.86 -0.15
N LYS A 136 24.84 -3.21 0.35
CA LYS A 136 25.07 -3.08 1.80
C LYS A 136 23.98 -2.26 2.48
N VAL A 137 23.52 -1.18 1.85
CA VAL A 137 22.45 -0.33 2.36
C VAL A 137 21.14 -1.12 2.40
N ALA A 138 20.79 -1.80 1.30
CA ALA A 138 19.58 -2.60 1.21
C ALA A 138 19.55 -3.70 2.28
N LEU A 139 20.61 -4.51 2.38
CA LEU A 139 20.68 -5.61 3.35
C LEU A 139 20.66 -5.14 4.80
N LEU A 140 21.38 -4.05 5.13
CA LEU A 140 21.38 -3.51 6.48
C LEU A 140 20.00 -2.99 6.88
N ARG A 141 19.31 -2.28 5.96
CA ARG A 141 17.93 -1.83 6.17
C ARG A 141 17.00 -3.01 6.41
N TYR A 142 17.10 -4.07 5.61
CA TYR A 142 16.31 -5.29 5.80
C TYR A 142 16.58 -5.93 7.16
N ALA A 143 17.85 -6.10 7.53
CA ALA A 143 18.22 -6.70 8.80
C ALA A 143 17.66 -5.94 10.01
N ILE A 144 17.79 -4.61 10.00
CA ILE A 144 17.30 -3.75 11.10
C ILE A 144 15.76 -3.74 11.14
N THR A 145 15.11 -3.68 9.98
CA THR A 145 13.64 -3.56 9.90
C THR A 145 12.91 -4.90 9.91
N PHE A 146 13.63 -6.03 9.90
CA PHE A 146 13.01 -7.35 9.78
C PHE A 146 11.98 -7.63 10.88
N ILE A 147 12.26 -7.23 12.12
CA ILE A 147 11.37 -7.47 13.27
C ILE A 147 10.19 -6.49 13.36
N VAL A 148 10.25 -5.38 12.62
CA VAL A 148 9.30 -4.28 12.77
C VAL A 148 7.88 -4.68 12.35
N PRO A 149 7.63 -5.37 11.21
CA PRO A 149 6.28 -5.77 10.85
C PRO A 149 5.60 -6.75 11.82
N PRO A 150 6.25 -7.85 12.27
CA PRO A 150 5.68 -8.70 13.30
C PRO A 150 5.40 -7.93 14.60
N ALA A 151 6.33 -7.07 15.03
CA ALA A 151 6.14 -6.27 16.25
C ALA A 151 4.96 -5.30 16.12
N ALA A 152 4.84 -4.59 14.99
CA ALA A 152 3.73 -3.70 14.72
C ALA A 152 2.38 -4.44 14.69
N GLY A 153 2.34 -5.62 14.05
CA GLY A 153 1.16 -6.46 14.03
C GLY A 153 0.78 -7.00 15.41
N MET A 154 1.76 -7.37 16.25
CA MET A 154 1.51 -7.79 17.63
C MET A 154 0.97 -6.66 18.49
N LEU A 155 1.53 -5.46 18.37
CA LEU A 155 1.03 -4.26 19.06
C LEU A 155 -0.41 -3.94 18.61
N ALA A 156 -0.68 -3.99 17.31
CA ALA A 156 -2.03 -3.79 16.78
C ALA A 156 -3.02 -4.87 17.27
N HIS A 157 -2.60 -6.13 17.33
CA HIS A 157 -3.43 -7.21 17.88
C HIS A 157 -3.71 -7.04 19.38
N ALA A 158 -2.74 -6.52 20.15
CA ALA A 158 -2.94 -6.25 21.57
C ALA A 158 -3.90 -5.07 21.79
N LEU A 159 -3.72 -3.97 21.05
CA LEU A 159 -4.55 -2.77 21.16
C LEU A 159 -5.94 -2.92 20.54
N GLY A 160 -6.07 -3.74 19.50
CA GLY A 160 -7.34 -3.98 18.80
C GLY A 160 -8.33 -4.88 19.56
N LYS A 161 -7.89 -5.58 20.61
CA LYS A 161 -8.77 -6.32 21.53
C LYS A 161 -9.47 -5.43 22.57
N THR A 162 -9.08 -4.16 22.65
CA THR A 162 -9.74 -3.17 23.51
C THR A 162 -11.01 -2.69 22.80
N PRO A 163 -12.22 -2.85 23.39
CA PRO A 163 -13.42 -2.30 22.78
C PRO A 163 -13.30 -0.77 22.76
N LEU A 164 -13.46 -0.16 21.58
CA LEU A 164 -13.69 1.27 21.40
C LEU A 164 -15.12 1.63 21.84
#